data_AF-A0A353CQD7-F1
#
_entry.id   AF-A0A353CQD7-F1
#
_cell.length_a   1.000
_cell.length_b   1.000
_cell.length_c   1.000
_cell.angle_alpha   90.00
_cell.angle_beta   90.00
_cell.angle_gamma   90.00
#
_symmetry.space_group_name_H-M   'P 1'
#
loop_
_entity.id
_entity.type
_entity.pdbx_description
1 polymer ?
#
loop_
_entity_poly.entity_id
_entity_poly.type
_entity_poly.pdbx_seq_one_letter_code
_entity_poly.pdbx_strand_id
1 'polypeptide(L)'
;MGGSTLLWSGFVMFMNLNLKMVKFFSGALSLVLNTAVFAAMGAAVAFTMPQHDRVPVYEKIQEGKYPSRDDLDTGLIKLGLRKPTIRYQARQLKQELERETRKALNKLKADE
;
A
#
# COMPACT_ATOMS: atom_id res chain seq x y z
N MET A 1 -9.67 -14.49 -11.14
CA MET A 1 -8.82 -14.19 -9.96
C MET A 1 -8.26 -15.46 -9.32
N GLY A 2 -9.04 -16.53 -9.09
CA GLY A 2 -8.56 -17.75 -8.40
C GLY A 2 -7.37 -18.48 -9.03
N GLY A 3 -7.25 -18.52 -10.36
CA GLY A 3 -6.12 -19.18 -11.04
C GLY A 3 -4.76 -18.52 -10.78
N SER A 4 -4.72 -17.19 -10.67
CA SER A 4 -3.48 -16.46 -10.35
C SER A 4 -3.05 -16.71 -8.90
N THR A 5 -3.99 -16.74 -7.97
CA THR A 5 -3.72 -16.99 -6.55
C THR A 5 -3.18 -18.41 -6.33
N LEU A 6 -3.77 -19.40 -7.00
CA LEU A 6 -3.29 -20.79 -6.98
C LEU A 6 -1.86 -20.90 -7.51
N LEU A 7 -1.57 -20.26 -8.65
CA LEU A 7 -0.25 -20.33 -9.27
C LEU A 7 0.83 -19.68 -8.40
N TRP A 8 0.54 -18.52 -7.80
CA TRP A 8 1.43 -17.88 -6.83
C TRP A 8 1.60 -18.70 -5.55
N SER A 9 0.53 -19.29 -5.03
CA SER A 9 0.63 -20.15 -3.83
C SER A 9 1.48 -21.40 -4.07
N GLY A 10 1.33 -22.05 -5.23
CA GLY A 10 2.14 -23.20 -5.64
C GLY A 10 3.61 -22.82 -5.82
N PHE A 11 3.88 -21.68 -6.46
CA PHE A 11 5.24 -21.15 -6.61
C PHE A 11 5.90 -20.90 -5.24
N VAL A 12 5.20 -20.25 -4.31
CA VAL A 12 5.73 -19.98 -2.96
C VAL A 12 5.97 -21.27 -2.17
N MET A 13 5.09 -22.26 -2.31
CA MET A 13 5.25 -23.57 -1.67
C MET A 13 6.47 -24.32 -2.24
N PHE A 14 6.62 -24.32 -3.57
CA PHE A 14 7.78 -24.90 -4.25
C PHE A 14 9.09 -24.21 -3.85
N MET A 15 9.12 -22.89 -3.80
CA MET A 15 10.29 -22.12 -3.35
C MET A 15 10.67 -22.48 -1.91
N ASN A 16 9.71 -22.57 -1.00
CA ASN A 16 9.96 -22.96 0.39
C ASN A 16 10.54 -24.39 0.52
N LEU A 17 10.06 -25.33 -0.30
CA LEU A 17 10.59 -26.70 -0.36
C LEU A 17 12.06 -26.70 -0.81
N ASN A 18 12.38 -25.95 -1.88
CA ASN A 18 13.75 -25.83 -2.38
C ASN A 18 14.67 -25.16 -1.36
N LEU A 19 14.20 -24.11 -0.68
CA LEU A 19 15.00 -23.43 0.36
C LEU A 19 15.26 -24.30 1.58
N LYS A 20 14.33 -25.18 1.97
CA LYS A 20 14.57 -26.19 3.01
C LYS A 20 15.65 -27.19 2.60
N MET A 21 15.62 -27.66 1.34
CA MET A 21 16.67 -28.50 0.77
C MET A 21 18.03 -27.78 0.77
N VAL A 22 18.09 -26.51 0.36
CA VAL A 22 19.35 -25.74 0.34
C VAL A 22 19.87 -25.46 1.75
N LYS A 23 18.99 -25.20 2.73
CA LYS A 23 19.37 -25.08 4.15
C LYS A 23 20.06 -26.32 4.70
N PHE A 24 19.70 -27.51 4.20
CA PHE A 24 20.31 -28.77 4.61
C PHE A 24 21.80 -28.85 4.22
N PHE A 25 22.19 -28.23 3.10
CA PHE A 25 23.58 -28.20 2.64
C PHE A 25 24.37 -26.98 3.11
N SER A 26 23.75 -25.79 3.21
CA SER A 26 24.39 -24.59 3.75
C SER A 26 23.37 -23.52 4.16
N GLY A 27 23.34 -23.20 5.46
CA GLY A 27 22.45 -22.19 6.03
C GLY A 27 22.70 -20.78 5.47
N ALA A 28 23.95 -20.38 5.26
CA ALA A 28 24.31 -19.06 4.72
C ALA A 28 23.93 -18.94 3.23
N LEU A 29 24.17 -19.98 2.45
CA LEU A 29 23.79 -20.00 1.02
C LEU A 29 22.27 -19.91 0.86
N SER A 30 21.51 -20.58 1.74
CA SER A 30 20.05 -20.49 1.74
C SER A 30 19.55 -19.06 1.95
N LEU A 31 20.25 -18.27 2.77
CA LEU A 31 19.86 -16.91 3.13
C LEU A 31 20.08 -15.94 1.96
N VAL A 32 21.22 -16.10 1.26
CA VAL A 32 21.52 -15.36 0.03
C VAL A 32 20.51 -15.71 -1.06
N LEU A 33 20.24 -17.00 -1.27
CA LEU A 33 19.27 -17.45 -2.29
C LEU A 33 17.86 -16.92 -2.01
N ASN A 34 17.44 -16.95 -0.75
CA ASN A 34 16.12 -16.47 -0.35
C ASN A 34 15.98 -14.96 -0.58
N THR A 35 17.00 -14.20 -0.20
CA THR A 35 17.06 -12.75 -0.45
C THR A 35 17.01 -12.45 -1.94
N ALA A 36 17.77 -13.18 -2.75
CA ALA A 36 17.77 -13.03 -4.20
C ALA A 36 16.39 -13.32 -4.82
N VAL A 37 15.70 -14.36 -4.34
CA VAL A 37 14.34 -14.69 -4.81
C VAL A 37 13.34 -13.60 -4.43
N PHE A 38 13.35 -13.13 -3.18
CA PHE A 38 12.47 -12.04 -2.77
C PHE A 38 12.75 -10.74 -3.52
N ALA A 39 14.03 -10.44 -3.79
CA ALA A 39 14.42 -9.31 -4.62
C ALA A 39 13.90 -9.46 -6.06
N ALA A 40 14.03 -10.66 -6.65
CA ALA A 40 13.52 -10.95 -7.99
C ALA A 40 11.99 -10.86 -8.05
N MET A 41 11.27 -11.36 -7.04
CA MET A 41 9.82 -11.20 -6.93
C MET A 41 9.42 -9.73 -6.82
N GLY A 42 10.12 -8.96 -5.98
CA GLY A 42 9.90 -7.51 -5.84
C GLY A 42 10.12 -6.77 -7.16
N ALA A 43 11.20 -7.09 -7.88
CA ALA A 43 11.49 -6.54 -9.19
C ALA A 43 10.40 -6.91 -10.21
N ALA A 44 10.00 -8.19 -10.28
CA ALA A 44 8.94 -8.64 -11.18
C ALA A 44 7.63 -7.88 -10.93
N VAL A 45 7.25 -7.67 -9.66
CA VAL A 45 6.09 -6.85 -9.31
C VAL A 45 6.30 -5.41 -9.76
N ALA A 46 7.45 -4.79 -9.50
CA ALA A 46 7.71 -3.40 -9.90
C ALA A 46 7.67 -3.17 -11.42
N PHE A 47 8.08 -4.16 -12.22
CA PHE A 47 8.05 -4.09 -13.69
C PHE A 47 6.69 -4.44 -14.30
N THR A 48 5.94 -5.37 -13.71
CA THR A 48 4.70 -5.91 -14.30
C THR A 48 3.42 -5.36 -13.69
N MET A 49 3.49 -4.61 -12.58
CA MET A 49 2.30 -4.08 -11.92
C MET A 49 1.59 -3.06 -12.82
N PRO A 50 0.30 -3.29 -13.16
CA PRO A 50 -0.45 -2.37 -13.98
C PRO A 50 -0.71 -1.06 -13.23
N GLN A 51 -0.14 0.02 -13.73
CA GLN A 51 -0.26 1.38 -13.20
C GLN A 51 -1.20 2.21 -14.08
N HIS A 52 -2.02 3.06 -13.46
CA HIS A 52 -3.03 3.86 -14.17
C HIS A 52 -2.41 4.92 -15.10
N ASP A 53 -1.29 5.49 -14.67
CA ASP A 53 -0.49 6.51 -15.37
C ASP A 53 0.49 5.91 -16.38
N ARG A 54 0.50 4.58 -16.57
CA ARG A 54 1.40 3.85 -17.48
C ARG A 54 2.90 4.03 -17.19
N VAL A 55 3.26 4.68 -16.08
CA VAL A 55 4.64 4.80 -15.62
C VAL A 55 4.95 3.58 -14.73
N PRO A 56 6.01 2.81 -15.04
CA PRO A 56 6.45 1.70 -14.21
C PRO A 56 6.75 2.13 -12.76
N VAL A 57 6.53 1.23 -11.81
CA VAL A 57 6.76 1.53 -10.38
C VAL A 57 8.23 1.85 -10.11
N TYR A 58 9.16 1.19 -10.82
CA TYR A 58 10.59 1.42 -10.62
C TYR A 58 11.00 2.86 -10.99
N GLU A 59 10.44 3.43 -12.07
CA GLU A 59 10.71 4.80 -12.49
C GLU A 59 10.20 5.79 -11.43
N LYS A 60 9.01 5.54 -10.87
CA LYS A 60 8.46 6.36 -9.79
C LYS A 60 9.36 6.36 -8.56
N ILE A 61 9.90 5.21 -8.18
CA ILE A 61 10.81 5.10 -7.03
C ILE A 61 12.11 5.87 -7.31
N GLN A 62 12.67 5.76 -8.52
CA GLN A 62 13.86 6.53 -8.92
C GLN A 62 13.61 8.04 -8.88
N GLU A 63 12.42 8.49 -9.26
CA GLU A 63 12.00 9.89 -9.19
C GLU A 63 11.58 10.33 -7.77
N GLY A 64 11.65 9.45 -6.77
CA GLY A 64 11.21 9.74 -5.40
C GLY A 64 9.69 9.97 -5.27
N LYS A 65 8.90 9.52 -6.25
CA LYS A 65 7.44 9.60 -6.24
C LYS A 65 6.87 8.39 -5.51
N TYR A 66 6.41 8.63 -4.29
CA TYR A 66 5.78 7.62 -3.45
C TYR A 66 4.25 7.75 -3.45
N PRO A 67 3.50 6.67 -3.18
CA PRO A 67 2.04 6.73 -3.11
C PRO A 67 1.58 7.77 -2.10
N SER A 68 0.68 8.64 -2.53
CA SER A 68 0.00 9.59 -1.65
C SER A 68 -1.09 8.88 -0.83
N ARG A 69 -1.62 9.56 0.18
CA ARG A 69 -2.80 9.07 0.93
C ARG A 69 -3.97 8.76 0.00
N ASP A 70 -4.17 9.57 -1.03
CA ASP A 70 -5.27 9.38 -1.98
C ASP A 70 -5.07 8.12 -2.86
N ASP A 71 -3.82 7.78 -3.18
CA ASP A 71 -3.48 6.56 -3.92
C ASP A 71 -3.76 5.31 -3.09
N LEU A 72 -3.40 5.33 -1.81
CA LEU A 72 -3.69 4.25 -0.86
C LEU A 72 -5.20 4.07 -0.68
N ASP A 73 -5.90 5.17 -0.46
CA ASP A 73 -7.35 5.23 -0.34
C ASP A 73 -8.07 4.67 -1.58
N THR A 74 -7.54 4.95 -2.76
CA THR A 74 -8.07 4.44 -4.04
C THR A 74 -7.79 2.95 -4.19
N GLY A 75 -6.61 2.48 -3.78
CA GLY A 75 -6.27 1.06 -3.72
C GLY A 75 -7.21 0.26 -2.80
N LEU A 76 -7.50 0.79 -1.62
CA LEU A 76 -8.42 0.17 -0.66
C LEU A 76 -9.85 0.04 -1.22
N ILE A 77 -10.35 1.07 -1.92
CA ILE A 77 -11.65 0.99 -2.60
C ILE A 77 -11.66 -0.12 -3.66
N LYS A 78 -10.59 -0.22 -4.48
CA LYS A 78 -10.47 -1.25 -5.52
C LYS A 78 -10.45 -2.67 -4.95
N LEU A 79 -9.96 -2.84 -3.73
CA LEU A 79 -9.99 -4.11 -2.99
C LEU A 79 -11.35 -4.39 -2.33
N GLY A 80 -12.36 -3.53 -2.53
CA GLY A 80 -13.70 -3.67 -1.97
C GLY A 80 -13.82 -3.20 -0.52
N LEU A 81 -12.77 -2.60 0.06
CA LEU A 81 -12.80 -2.01 1.39
C LEU A 81 -13.51 -0.65 1.31
N ARG A 82 -14.67 -0.54 1.96
CA ARG A 82 -15.47 0.69 1.91
C ARG A 82 -14.72 1.83 2.63
N LYS A 83 -14.89 3.05 2.09
CA LYS A 83 -14.28 4.33 2.50
C LYS A 83 -15.02 5.16 3.59
N PRO A 84 -15.95 4.65 4.44
CA PRO A 84 -16.88 5.54 5.14
C PRO A 84 -16.23 6.28 6.33
N THR A 85 -15.11 5.81 6.88
CA THR A 85 -14.59 6.38 8.13
C THR A 85 -13.84 7.69 7.93
N ILE A 86 -13.03 7.81 6.87
CA ILE A 86 -12.08 8.92 6.74
C ILE A 86 -12.75 10.21 6.23
N ARG A 87 -13.61 10.10 5.21
CA ARG A 87 -14.28 11.27 4.61
C ARG A 87 -15.40 11.82 5.49
N TYR A 88 -16.04 10.97 6.30
CA TYR A 88 -17.10 11.37 7.23
C TYR A 88 -16.52 12.13 8.42
N GLN A 89 -15.45 11.61 9.03
CA GLN A 89 -14.76 12.30 10.13
C GLN A 89 -14.21 13.66 9.70
N ALA A 90 -13.60 13.78 8.51
CA ALA A 90 -13.11 15.08 8.01
C ALA A 90 -14.22 16.10 7.78
N ARG A 91 -15.41 15.66 7.31
CA ARG A 91 -16.59 16.54 7.15
C ARG A 91 -17.18 16.95 8.50
N GLN A 92 -17.24 16.03 9.46
CA GLN A 92 -17.72 16.33 10.81
C GLN A 92 -16.78 17.31 11.52
N LEU A 93 -15.47 17.09 11.46
CA LEU A 93 -14.46 17.98 12.04
C LEU A 93 -14.55 19.40 11.46
N LYS A 94 -14.75 19.51 10.14
CA LYS A 94 -14.89 20.80 9.46
C LYS A 94 -16.16 21.54 9.89
N GLN A 95 -17.28 20.82 10.00
CA GLN A 95 -18.55 21.42 10.46
C GLN A 95 -18.49 21.84 11.93
N GLU A 96 -17.79 21.08 12.77
CA GLU A 96 -17.62 21.41 14.18
C GLU A 96 -16.72 22.64 14.36
N LEU A 97 -15.60 22.69 13.62
CA LEU A 97 -14.70 23.84 13.60
C LEU A 97 -15.40 25.13 13.10
N GLU A 98 -16.24 25.03 12.06
CA GLU A 98 -17.03 26.16 11.56
C GLU A 98 -18.09 26.65 12.57
N ARG A 99 -18.66 25.75 13.37
CA ARG A 99 -19.62 26.11 14.43
C ARG A 99 -18.93 26.79 15.60
N GLU A 100 -17.77 26.29 16.01
CA GLU A 100 -16.99 26.89 17.10
C GLU A 100 -16.44 28.27 16.73
N THR A 101 -15.90 28.41 15.51
CA THR A 101 -15.44 29.72 15.00
C THR A 101 -16.58 30.72 14.92
N ARG A 102 -17.78 30.34 14.43
CA ARG A 102 -18.95 31.23 14.44
C ARG A 102 -19.40 31.63 15.85
N LYS A 103 -19.37 30.70 16.80
CA LYS A 103 -19.70 31.00 18.21
C LYS A 103 -18.69 31.98 18.82
N ALA A 104 -17.40 31.79 18.57
CA ALA A 104 -16.36 32.71 19.01
C ALA A 104 -16.51 34.09 18.37
N LEU A 105 -16.79 34.14 17.07
CA LEU A 105 -17.01 35.39 16.33
C LEU A 105 -18.22 36.17 16.87
N ASN A 106 -19.30 35.47 17.19
CA ASN A 106 -20.52 36.10 17.74
C ASN A 106 -20.33 36.60 19.17
N LYS A 107 -19.48 35.93 19.98
CA LYS A 107 -19.12 36.43 21.31
C LYS A 107 -18.27 37.70 21.23
N LEU A 108 -17.28 37.72 20.33
CA LEU A 108 -16.45 38.92 20.10
C LEU A 108 -17.26 40.13 19.61
N LYS A 109 -18.29 39.90 18.79
CA LYS A 109 -19.21 40.96 18.33
C LYS A 109 -20.25 41.42 19.36
N ALA A 110 -20.44 40.66 20.43
CA ALA A 110 -21.39 41.01 21.50
C ALA A 110 -20.70 41.75 22.66
N ASP A 111 -19.36 41.73 22.69
CA ASP A 111 -18.51 42.46 23.63
C ASP A 111 -18.00 43.81 23.06
N GLU A 112 -18.41 44.18 21.83
CA GLU A 112 -18.34 45.55 21.25
C GLU A 112 -19.69 46.26 21.40
#